data_AF-A0A6I7QUC0-F1
#
_entry.id   AF-A0A6I7QUC0-F1
#
_cell.length_a   1.000
_cell.length_b   1.000
_cell.length_c   1.000
_cell.angle_alpha   90.00
_cell.angle_beta   90.00
_cell.angle_gamma   90.00
#
_symmetry.space_group_name_H-M   'P 1'
#
loop_
_entity.id
_entity.type
_entity.pdbx_description
1 polymer ?
#
loop_
_entity_poly.entity_id
_entity_poly.type
_entity_poly.pdbx_seq_one_letter_code
_entity_poly.pdbx_strand_id
1 'polypeptide(L)'
;MIPPFKRKNRAFFLYLLLLLLPPYLLSAGDTLASLRVRAPETATRGEVIRILVEGMDIQEVTVDLRLPGSRDQVLYGFPVAAASTGQERWQVLGGVDHTVPGGDARLEITVGTSTGRRHYQRVITIRERPFLSEEILLNALLSDLRRTEDPLRDQESRELWDLLHQVNRGSRYHSGTFILPLEEFRRTSTFGDRRVFRYSDDQVATSRHYGLDMAAPRGTPVRASARGRVVMAMDRIITGGSVVLEHQPGIYSIYYHLDQVDVTAGTMAEQGDQLGTVGATGLATGPHLHWEVRIGGVAVDPELFLRVPLVDMSGIAGALSVVP
;
A
#
# COMPACT_ATOMS: atom_id res chain seq x y z
N MET A 1 -87.15 12.87 43.27
CA MET A 1 -87.41 11.45 43.58
C MET A 1 -86.06 10.75 43.74
N ILE A 2 -85.81 10.17 44.93
CA ILE A 2 -84.81 9.12 45.28
C ILE A 2 -83.33 9.63 45.43
N PRO A 3 -82.56 9.27 46.49
CA PRO A 3 -82.35 10.08 47.72
C PRO A 3 -80.84 10.38 48.02
N PRO A 4 -80.46 11.00 49.15
CA PRO A 4 -79.08 11.38 49.46
C PRO A 4 -78.35 10.32 50.31
N PHE A 5 -77.03 10.22 50.18
CA PHE A 5 -76.19 9.45 51.12
C PHE A 5 -75.12 10.32 51.79
N LYS A 6 -75.14 10.26 53.13
CA LYS A 6 -74.30 10.99 54.09
C LYS A 6 -73.01 10.23 54.39
N ARG A 7 -71.97 11.02 54.78
CA ARG A 7 -70.90 10.73 55.77
C ARG A 7 -69.88 9.64 55.36
N LYS A 8 -68.59 9.67 55.73
CA LYS A 8 -67.91 10.25 56.91
C LYS A 8 -66.39 10.25 56.61
N ASN A 9 -65.70 11.26 57.13
CA ASN A 9 -64.24 11.29 57.32
C ASN A 9 -63.71 10.02 57.99
N ARG A 10 -62.54 9.54 57.56
CA ARG A 10 -61.52 8.93 58.43
C ARG A 10 -60.15 9.06 57.75
N ALA A 11 -59.30 9.84 58.40
CA ALA A 11 -57.86 9.90 58.13
C ALA A 11 -57.24 8.51 58.36
N PHE A 12 -56.28 8.15 57.50
CA PHE A 12 -55.31 7.12 57.81
C PHE A 12 -53.90 7.66 57.54
N PHE A 13 -53.07 7.44 58.55
CA PHE A 13 -51.70 7.86 58.73
C PHE A 13 -50.75 6.95 57.91
N LEU A 14 -49.63 7.54 57.49
CA LEU A 14 -48.29 6.90 57.41
C LEU A 14 -48.04 5.86 56.29
N TYR A 15 -47.23 6.23 55.29
CA TYR A 15 -45.79 5.92 55.30
C TYR A 15 -45.08 6.65 54.15
N LEU A 16 -44.13 7.49 54.53
CA LEU A 16 -43.17 8.18 53.68
C LEU A 16 -42.16 7.15 53.17
N LEU A 17 -42.32 6.66 51.93
CA LEU A 17 -41.32 5.83 51.28
C LEU A 17 -40.26 6.74 50.64
N LEU A 18 -39.28 7.16 51.45
CA LEU A 18 -38.01 7.69 50.97
C LEU A 18 -37.27 6.52 50.27
N LEU A 19 -37.49 6.37 48.97
CA LEU A 19 -36.61 5.58 48.12
C LEU A 19 -35.27 6.33 48.03
N LEU A 20 -34.36 5.98 48.94
CA LEU A 20 -32.93 6.17 48.79
C LEU A 20 -32.51 5.38 47.54
N LEU A 21 -32.64 6.00 46.37
CA LEU A 21 -31.93 5.55 45.18
C LEU A 21 -30.45 5.60 45.53
N PRO A 22 -29.70 4.47 45.41
CA PRO A 22 -28.26 4.54 45.55
C PRO A 22 -27.75 5.55 44.52
N PRO A 23 -26.77 6.41 44.87
CA PRO A 23 -26.05 7.14 43.86
C PRO A 23 -25.36 6.08 43.02
N TYR A 24 -25.97 5.73 41.89
CA TYR A 24 -25.24 5.15 40.79
C TYR A 24 -24.16 6.19 40.49
N LEU A 25 -22.96 5.88 40.96
CA LEU A 25 -21.73 6.32 40.34
C LEU A 25 -21.91 6.06 38.85
N LEU A 26 -22.37 7.08 38.14
CA LEU A 26 -21.88 7.38 36.81
C LEU A 26 -20.38 7.64 36.99
N SER A 27 -19.63 6.56 37.21
CA SER A 27 -18.43 6.38 36.43
C SER A 27 -18.91 6.64 35.01
N ALA A 28 -18.60 7.82 34.50
CA ALA A 28 -18.40 8.03 33.09
C ALA A 28 -17.29 7.06 32.70
N GLY A 29 -17.65 5.78 32.62
CA GLY A 29 -16.85 4.78 31.97
C GLY A 29 -16.76 5.30 30.56
N ASP A 30 -15.56 5.73 30.19
CA ASP A 30 -15.13 6.00 28.84
C ASP A 30 -15.71 4.92 27.91
N THR A 31 -16.91 5.19 27.41
CA THR A 31 -17.45 4.56 26.21
C THR A 31 -17.05 5.45 25.04
N LEU A 32 -15.83 6.01 25.10
CA LEU A 32 -15.05 6.31 23.92
C LEU A 32 -14.98 5.00 23.14
N ALA A 33 -15.56 4.96 21.94
CA ALA A 33 -15.45 3.81 21.07
C ALA A 33 -13.97 3.41 20.99
N SER A 34 -13.65 2.22 21.49
CA SER A 34 -12.25 1.81 21.64
C SER A 34 -11.61 1.75 20.25
N LEU A 35 -10.53 2.52 20.08
CA LEU A 35 -9.68 2.40 18.90
C LEU A 35 -9.17 0.96 18.82
N ARG A 36 -9.44 0.30 17.69
CA ARG A 36 -8.94 -1.04 17.40
C ARG A 36 -7.81 -0.91 16.38
N VAL A 37 -6.58 -1.15 16.83
CA VAL A 37 -5.40 -1.18 15.96
C VAL A 37 -4.99 -2.62 15.73
N ARG A 38 -4.76 -3.00 14.47
CA ARG A 38 -4.27 -4.31 14.07
C ARG A 38 -3.03 -4.15 13.20
N ALA A 39 -1.99 -4.90 13.53
CA ALA A 39 -0.74 -4.97 12.77
C ALA A 39 -0.32 -6.45 12.67
N PRO A 40 0.41 -6.85 11.62
CA PRO A 40 0.90 -8.21 11.48
C PRO A 40 1.91 -8.55 12.57
N GLU A 41 2.16 -9.83 12.78
CA GLU A 41 3.26 -10.32 13.63
C GLU A 41 4.55 -10.53 12.82
N THR A 42 4.41 -10.75 11.51
CA THR A 42 5.54 -10.98 10.60
C THR A 42 5.29 -10.34 9.25
N ALA A 43 6.35 -9.99 8.55
CA ALA A 43 6.31 -9.62 7.13
C ALA A 43 7.49 -10.26 6.41
N THR A 44 7.36 -10.54 5.12
CA THR A 44 8.44 -11.13 4.33
C THR A 44 9.03 -10.08 3.38
N ARG A 45 10.32 -10.22 3.04
CA ARG A 45 10.95 -9.44 1.95
C ARG A 45 10.09 -9.42 0.69
N GLY A 46 9.86 -8.22 0.16
CA GLY A 46 9.01 -7.99 -1.01
C GLY A 46 7.52 -7.90 -0.70
N GLU A 47 7.08 -8.06 0.54
CA GLU A 47 5.68 -7.95 0.92
C GLU A 47 5.32 -6.55 1.45
N VAL A 48 4.07 -6.41 1.89
CA VAL A 48 3.49 -5.18 2.40
C VAL A 48 3.15 -5.35 3.88
N ILE A 49 3.65 -4.46 4.72
CA ILE A 49 3.14 -4.27 6.08
C ILE A 49 1.83 -3.51 5.98
N ARG A 50 0.75 -4.12 6.45
CA ARG A 50 -0.60 -3.52 6.46
C ARG A 50 -1.03 -3.30 7.90
N ILE A 51 -1.43 -2.08 8.22
CA ILE A 51 -1.96 -1.74 9.55
C ILE A 51 -3.38 -1.21 9.36
N LEU A 52 -4.30 -1.69 10.19
CA LEU A 52 -5.69 -1.27 10.19
C LEU A 52 -6.03 -0.62 11.51
N VAL A 53 -6.68 0.54 11.43
CA VAL A 53 -7.19 1.29 12.58
C VAL A 53 -8.67 1.49 12.39
N GLU A 54 -9.47 1.05 13.36
CA GLU A 54 -10.91 1.28 13.38
C GLU A 54 -11.29 2.06 14.65
N GLY A 55 -12.18 3.03 14.52
CA GLY A 55 -12.52 3.91 15.64
C GLY A 55 -13.54 4.98 15.26
N MET A 56 -13.78 5.93 16.15
CA MET A 56 -14.54 7.13 15.83
C MET A 56 -13.61 8.34 15.79
N ASP A 57 -13.91 9.30 14.92
CA ASP A 57 -13.22 10.61 14.87
C ASP A 57 -11.70 10.49 14.77
N ILE A 58 -11.24 9.65 13.84
CA ILE A 58 -9.81 9.47 13.56
C ILE A 58 -9.41 10.59 12.59
N GLN A 59 -8.49 11.43 13.03
CA GLN A 59 -8.03 12.58 12.26
C GLN A 59 -6.70 12.32 11.56
N GLU A 60 -5.87 11.46 12.16
CA GLU A 60 -4.57 11.07 11.63
C GLU A 60 -4.16 9.68 12.12
N VAL A 61 -3.45 8.96 11.26
CA VAL A 61 -2.70 7.76 11.63
C VAL A 61 -1.31 7.88 11.04
N THR A 62 -0.28 7.78 11.87
CA THR A 62 1.12 7.75 11.42
C THR A 62 1.82 6.53 12.00
N VAL A 63 2.80 6.01 11.27
CA VAL A 63 3.60 4.87 11.73
C VAL A 63 5.07 5.16 11.45
N ASP A 64 5.88 5.21 12.50
CA ASP A 64 7.32 5.18 12.38
C ASP A 64 7.76 3.70 12.26
N LEU A 65 8.17 3.33 11.04
CA LEU A 65 8.64 2.00 10.69
C LEU A 65 10.17 1.97 10.74
N ARG A 66 10.71 1.16 11.65
CA ARG A 66 12.14 0.86 11.73
C ARG A 66 12.40 -0.57 11.26
N LEU A 67 12.87 -0.71 10.03
CA LEU A 67 13.31 -1.99 9.47
C LEU A 67 14.80 -2.24 9.79
N PRO A 68 15.22 -3.51 10.00
CA PRO A 68 16.63 -3.84 10.20
C PRO A 68 17.52 -3.26 9.09
N GLY A 69 18.65 -2.65 9.48
CA GLY A 69 19.67 -2.18 8.53
C GLY A 69 19.19 -1.16 7.50
N SER A 70 18.04 -0.53 7.71
CA SER A 70 17.39 0.40 6.78
C SER A 70 17.17 1.76 7.44
N ARG A 71 16.92 2.78 6.63
CA ARG A 71 16.51 4.09 7.16
C ARG A 71 15.09 3.99 7.73
N ASP A 72 14.86 4.74 8.81
CA ASP A 72 13.52 4.91 9.39
C ASP A 72 12.57 5.52 8.34
N GLN A 73 11.34 5.03 8.32
CA GLN A 73 10.30 5.47 7.40
C GLN A 73 9.08 5.96 8.18
N VAL A 74 8.49 7.07 7.74
CA VAL A 74 7.21 7.55 8.27
C VAL A 74 6.13 7.19 7.26
N LEU A 75 5.19 6.33 7.68
CA LEU A 75 4.06 5.93 6.88
C LEU A 75 2.82 6.71 7.32
N TYR A 76 2.02 7.16 6.35
CA TYR A 76 0.79 7.89 6.60
C TYR A 76 -0.41 7.02 6.31
N GLY A 77 -1.34 6.98 7.25
CA GLY A 77 -2.62 6.33 7.05
C GLY A 77 -3.56 7.17 6.21
N PHE A 78 -4.53 6.49 5.60
CA PHE A 78 -5.62 7.11 4.86
C PHE A 78 -6.93 6.36 5.17
N PRO A 79 -8.08 7.06 5.13
CA PRO A 79 -9.36 6.45 5.41
C PRO A 79 -9.78 5.53 4.25
N VAL A 80 -10.33 4.36 4.60
CA VAL A 80 -10.73 3.28 3.70
C VAL A 80 -12.20 2.90 3.95
N ALA A 81 -13.11 3.61 3.28
CA ALA A 81 -14.57 3.51 3.42
C ALA A 81 -15.12 3.77 4.85
N ALA A 82 -16.26 4.46 4.96
CA ALA A 82 -16.96 4.61 6.23
C ALA A 82 -17.65 3.28 6.59
N ALA A 83 -17.50 2.79 7.82
CA ALA A 83 -18.42 1.77 8.30
C ALA A 83 -19.80 2.41 8.43
N SER A 84 -20.86 1.61 8.24
CA SER A 84 -22.27 2.03 8.22
C SER A 84 -22.80 2.65 9.53
N THR A 85 -21.94 2.98 10.49
CA THR A 85 -22.31 3.35 11.88
C THR A 85 -21.46 4.49 12.47
N GLY A 86 -20.89 5.39 11.66
CA GLY A 86 -20.03 6.49 12.15
C GLY A 86 -18.66 6.02 12.67
N GLN A 87 -18.36 4.73 12.50
CA GLN A 87 -17.05 4.16 12.75
C GLN A 87 -16.20 4.31 11.48
N GLU A 88 -15.06 4.97 11.63
CA GLU A 88 -14.09 5.17 10.58
C GLU A 88 -13.10 4.01 10.54
N ARG A 89 -12.57 3.78 9.35
CA ARG A 89 -11.54 2.80 9.10
C ARG A 89 -10.41 3.46 8.36
N TRP A 90 -9.21 3.24 8.85
CA TRP A 90 -7.98 3.77 8.29
C TRP A 90 -7.02 2.62 8.02
N GLN A 91 -6.24 2.78 6.97
CA GLN A 91 -5.21 1.84 6.56
C GLN A 91 -3.89 2.56 6.41
N VAL A 92 -2.82 1.91 6.84
CA VAL A 92 -1.43 2.29 6.57
C VAL A 92 -0.76 1.14 5.82
N LEU A 93 0.02 1.47 4.81
CA LEU A 93 0.80 0.51 4.03
C LEU A 93 2.27 0.91 4.03
N GLY A 94 3.16 -0.07 4.20
CA GLY A 94 4.60 0.11 4.04
C GLY A 94 5.18 -1.08 3.29
N GLY A 95 6.01 -0.81 2.27
CA GLY A 95 6.73 -1.87 1.56
C GLY A 95 7.87 -2.43 2.41
N VAL A 96 8.11 -3.74 2.32
CA VAL A 96 9.30 -4.38 2.87
C VAL A 96 10.28 -4.61 1.73
N ASP A 97 11.31 -3.77 1.65
CA ASP A 97 12.30 -3.89 0.58
C ASP A 97 12.96 -5.29 0.58
N HIS A 98 13.08 -5.88 -0.60
CA HIS A 98 13.70 -7.17 -0.83
C HIS A 98 15.18 -7.29 -0.38
N THR A 99 15.89 -6.18 -0.11
CA THR A 99 17.26 -6.17 0.41
C THR A 99 17.35 -6.06 1.94
N VAL A 100 16.25 -5.77 2.64
CA VAL A 100 16.24 -5.58 4.10
C VAL A 100 16.69 -6.87 4.81
N PRO A 101 17.70 -6.86 5.69
CA PRO A 101 18.08 -8.02 6.51
C PRO A 101 16.90 -8.64 7.27
N GLY A 102 16.88 -9.97 7.43
CA GLY A 102 15.92 -10.60 8.31
C GLY A 102 16.15 -10.17 9.77
N GLY A 103 15.09 -10.13 10.57
CA GLY A 103 15.16 -9.74 11.98
C GLY A 103 14.00 -8.88 12.45
N ASP A 104 14.15 -8.25 13.59
CA ASP A 104 13.06 -7.50 14.23
C ASP A 104 12.89 -6.11 13.63
N ALA A 105 11.67 -5.81 13.16
CA ALA A 105 11.25 -4.47 12.81
C ALA A 105 10.31 -3.90 13.87
N ARG A 106 10.39 -2.59 14.10
CA ARG A 106 9.54 -1.89 15.06
C ARG A 106 8.54 -1.00 14.33
N LEU A 107 7.29 -1.08 14.76
CA LEU A 107 6.19 -0.20 14.38
C LEU A 107 5.82 0.65 15.60
N GLU A 108 6.02 1.97 15.51
CA GLU A 108 5.52 2.93 16.48
C GLU A 108 4.33 3.65 15.83
N ILE A 109 3.11 3.30 16.27
CA ILE A 109 1.85 3.72 15.64
C ILE A 109 1.22 4.82 16.49
N THR A 110 0.96 5.97 15.90
CA THR A 110 0.25 7.08 16.53
C THR A 110 -1.10 7.28 15.85
N VAL A 111 -2.17 7.26 16.64
CA VAL A 111 -3.54 7.56 16.18
C VAL A 111 -4.01 8.84 16.85
N GLY A 112 -4.29 9.86 16.06
CA GLY A 112 -4.85 11.13 16.54
C GLY A 112 -6.36 11.17 16.38
N THR A 113 -7.04 11.62 17.43
CA THR A 113 -8.49 11.86 17.48
C THR A 113 -8.76 13.26 18.01
N SER A 114 -10.00 13.74 17.95
CA SER A 114 -10.39 15.01 18.59
C SER A 114 -10.11 15.06 20.10
N THR A 115 -10.09 13.90 20.76
CA THR A 115 -9.84 13.78 22.21
C THR A 115 -8.36 13.62 22.57
N GLY A 116 -7.47 13.61 21.58
CA GLY A 116 -6.03 13.48 21.74
C GLY A 116 -5.43 12.32 20.96
N ARG A 117 -4.15 12.05 21.23
CA ARG A 117 -3.37 10.99 20.57
C ARG A 117 -3.31 9.72 21.43
N ARG A 118 -3.19 8.58 20.76
CA ARG A 118 -2.94 7.26 21.35
C ARG A 118 -1.74 6.62 20.66
N HIS A 119 -0.88 5.99 21.44
CA HIS A 119 0.34 5.36 20.95
C HIS A 119 0.25 3.85 21.12
N TYR A 120 0.69 3.13 20.09
CA TYR A 120 0.77 1.68 20.06
C TYR A 120 2.14 1.28 19.54
N GLN A 121 2.66 0.15 20.01
CA GLN A 121 3.91 -0.40 19.53
C GLN A 121 3.73 -1.86 19.14
N ARG A 122 4.38 -2.27 18.05
CA ARG A 122 4.52 -3.66 17.66
C ARG A 122 5.95 -3.93 17.25
N VAL A 123 6.51 -5.04 17.71
CA VAL A 123 7.69 -5.65 17.08
C VAL A 123 7.17 -6.75 16.16
N ILE A 124 7.66 -6.77 14.93
CA ILE A 124 7.35 -7.81 13.94
C ILE A 124 8.64 -8.47 13.46
N THR A 125 8.56 -9.74 13.08
CA THR A 125 9.70 -10.43 12.48
C THR A 125 9.69 -10.27 10.96
N ILE A 126 10.75 -9.70 10.41
CA ILE A 126 11.04 -9.68 8.98
C ILE A 126 11.66 -11.01 8.58
N ARG A 127 10.92 -11.78 7.78
CA ARG A 127 11.35 -13.06 7.24
C ARG A 127 12.09 -12.86 5.93
N GLU A 128 13.12 -13.66 5.74
CA GLU A 128 13.81 -13.73 4.47
C GLU A 128 12.98 -14.55 3.46
N ARG A 129 13.11 -14.18 2.18
CA ARG A 129 12.59 -14.92 1.04
C ARG A 129 13.76 -15.21 0.10
N PRO A 130 13.97 -16.46 -0.34
CA PRO A 130 14.96 -16.74 -1.36
C PRO A 130 14.48 -16.15 -2.69
N PHE A 131 15.42 -15.61 -3.46
CA PHE A 131 15.20 -15.10 -4.81
C PHE A 131 16.05 -15.88 -5.79
N LEU A 132 15.56 -16.06 -7.02
CA LEU A 132 16.32 -16.75 -8.05
C LEU A 132 17.47 -15.86 -8.53
N SER A 133 18.31 -16.41 -9.40
CA SER A 133 19.35 -15.66 -10.08
C SER A 133 19.25 -15.92 -11.56
N GLU A 134 19.36 -14.86 -12.35
CA GLU A 134 19.38 -14.91 -13.80
C GLU A 134 20.64 -14.22 -14.34
N GLU A 135 21.18 -14.76 -15.43
CA GLU A 135 22.26 -14.14 -16.17
C GLU A 135 21.71 -13.51 -17.45
N ILE A 136 22.03 -12.23 -17.64
CA ILE A 136 21.55 -11.41 -18.76
C ILE A 136 22.76 -11.03 -19.61
N LEU A 137 22.80 -11.57 -20.82
CA LEU A 137 23.85 -11.26 -21.79
C LEU A 137 23.51 -9.95 -22.51
N LEU A 138 24.42 -8.99 -22.45
CA LEU A 138 24.28 -7.70 -23.12
C LEU A 138 25.16 -7.65 -24.37
N ASN A 139 24.58 -7.21 -25.48
CA ASN A 139 25.35 -6.84 -26.66
C ASN A 139 26.12 -5.52 -26.41
N ALA A 140 26.92 -5.08 -27.39
CA ALA A 140 27.73 -3.87 -27.25
C ALA A 140 26.88 -2.61 -26.98
N LEU A 141 25.73 -2.47 -27.64
CA LEU A 141 24.84 -1.32 -27.49
C LEU A 141 24.26 -1.23 -26.08
N LEU A 142 23.70 -2.32 -25.56
CA LEU A 142 23.14 -2.36 -24.20
C LEU A 142 24.22 -2.26 -23.13
N SER A 143 25.42 -2.77 -23.41
CA SER A 143 26.58 -2.62 -22.52
C SER A 143 27.01 -1.16 -22.39
N ASP A 144 26.98 -0.42 -23.50
CA ASP A 144 27.27 1.02 -23.52
C ASP A 144 26.17 1.80 -22.81
N LEU A 145 24.90 1.58 -23.16
CA LEU A 145 23.73 2.22 -22.55
C LEU A 145 23.73 2.13 -21.01
N ARG A 146 24.14 0.97 -20.48
CA ARG A 146 24.17 0.71 -19.04
C ARG A 146 25.38 1.33 -18.33
N ARG A 147 26.54 1.45 -18.99
CA ARG A 147 27.80 1.84 -18.34
C ARG A 147 28.19 3.29 -18.58
N THR A 148 27.85 3.83 -19.74
CA THR A 148 28.19 5.20 -20.10
C THR A 148 27.49 6.17 -19.17
N GLU A 149 28.22 7.12 -18.61
CA GLU A 149 27.67 8.18 -17.78
C GLU A 149 26.81 9.11 -18.65
N ASP A 150 25.59 9.37 -18.19
CA ASP A 150 24.64 10.21 -18.91
C ASP A 150 23.89 11.07 -17.88
N PRO A 151 24.12 12.40 -17.84
CA PRO A 151 23.45 13.30 -16.91
C PRO A 151 21.92 13.31 -17.04
N LEU A 152 21.39 13.09 -18.25
CA LEU A 152 19.95 13.02 -18.50
C LEU A 152 19.38 11.73 -17.91
N ARG A 153 20.07 10.60 -18.07
CA ARG A 153 19.68 9.34 -17.40
C ARG A 153 19.60 9.52 -15.89
N ASP A 154 20.59 10.18 -15.31
CA ASP A 154 20.62 10.41 -13.87
C ASP A 154 19.49 11.37 -13.43
N GLN A 155 19.15 12.36 -14.27
CA GLN A 155 17.99 13.23 -14.07
C GLN A 155 16.67 12.45 -14.12
N GLU A 156 16.44 11.66 -15.17
CA GLU A 156 15.24 10.81 -15.32
C GLU A 156 15.07 9.87 -14.13
N SER A 157 16.18 9.34 -13.60
CA SER A 157 16.18 8.48 -12.40
C SER A 157 15.73 9.24 -11.15
N ARG A 158 16.25 10.45 -10.94
CA ARG A 158 15.84 11.33 -9.82
C ARG A 158 14.37 11.73 -9.92
N GLU A 159 13.91 12.13 -11.09
CA GLU A 159 12.51 12.54 -11.31
C GLU A 159 11.53 11.39 -11.02
N LEU A 160 11.85 10.18 -11.48
CA LEU A 160 11.04 9.00 -11.15
C LEU A 160 11.11 8.69 -9.64
N TRP A 161 12.29 8.79 -9.02
CA TRP A 161 12.43 8.61 -7.58
C TRP A 161 11.54 9.60 -6.83
N ASP A 162 11.60 10.89 -7.16
CA ASP A 162 10.81 11.94 -6.52
C ASP A 162 9.32 11.69 -6.69
N LEU A 163 8.88 11.31 -7.90
CA LEU A 163 7.49 10.95 -8.19
C LEU A 163 7.00 9.79 -7.33
N LEU A 164 7.76 8.69 -7.26
CA LEU A 164 7.33 7.48 -6.54
C LEU A 164 7.33 7.64 -5.01
N HIS A 165 8.00 8.67 -4.47
CA HIS A 165 7.99 9.01 -3.04
C HIS A 165 6.88 10.02 -2.67
N GLN A 166 6.13 10.54 -3.64
CA GLN A 166 4.98 11.39 -3.35
C GLN A 166 3.83 10.58 -2.76
N VAL A 167 3.14 11.15 -1.78
CA VAL A 167 1.92 10.59 -1.17
C VAL A 167 0.79 11.58 -1.34
N ASN A 168 -0.02 11.41 -2.39
CA ASN A 168 -1.21 12.22 -2.58
C ASN A 168 -2.37 11.64 -1.78
N ARG A 169 -2.70 12.25 -0.63
CA ARG A 169 -3.79 11.80 0.26
C ARG A 169 -5.17 11.76 -0.40
N GLY A 170 -5.35 12.50 -1.51
CA GLY A 170 -6.60 12.52 -2.27
C GLY A 170 -6.73 11.35 -3.26
N SER A 171 -5.62 10.73 -3.66
CA SER A 171 -5.59 9.67 -4.66
C SER A 171 -6.18 8.40 -4.07
N ARG A 172 -7.45 8.11 -4.33
CA ARG A 172 -8.18 6.92 -3.82
C ARG A 172 -9.02 6.34 -4.95
N TYR A 173 -8.35 5.83 -5.97
CA TYR A 173 -8.98 5.49 -7.24
C TYR A 173 -9.43 4.03 -7.33
N HIS A 174 -8.75 3.11 -6.63
CA HIS A 174 -9.02 1.67 -6.71
C HIS A 174 -8.96 0.97 -5.36
N SER A 175 -9.94 0.12 -5.03
CA SER A 175 -9.96 -0.65 -3.79
C SER A 175 -9.75 -2.15 -3.98
N GLY A 176 -10.07 -2.69 -5.16
CA GLY A 176 -10.07 -4.12 -5.45
C GLY A 176 -8.67 -4.71 -5.69
N THR A 177 -8.66 -5.93 -6.19
CA THR A 177 -7.44 -6.60 -6.68
C THR A 177 -6.99 -6.02 -8.02
N PHE A 178 -5.73 -6.26 -8.35
CA PHE A 178 -5.17 -5.98 -9.66
C PHE A 178 -5.50 -7.12 -10.63
N ILE A 179 -5.49 -6.79 -11.92
CA ILE A 179 -5.42 -7.75 -13.00
C ILE A 179 -3.98 -7.79 -13.55
N LEU A 180 -3.62 -8.92 -14.15
CA LEU A 180 -2.40 -8.99 -14.94
C LEU A 180 -2.52 -8.02 -16.13
N PRO A 181 -1.46 -7.29 -16.47
CA PRO A 181 -1.52 -6.29 -17.54
C PRO A 181 -1.41 -6.88 -18.95
N LEU A 182 -1.07 -8.16 -19.05
CA LEU A 182 -1.08 -8.95 -20.29
C LEU A 182 -2.01 -10.16 -20.12
N GLU A 183 -2.81 -10.43 -21.14
CA GLU A 183 -3.72 -11.59 -21.17
C GLU A 183 -2.96 -12.91 -21.43
N GLU A 184 -2.03 -12.89 -22.39
CA GLU A 184 -1.20 -14.03 -22.76
C GLU A 184 0.29 -13.64 -22.72
N PHE A 185 1.09 -14.39 -21.99
CA PHE A 185 2.53 -14.14 -21.88
C PHE A 185 3.27 -15.36 -21.33
N ARG A 186 4.59 -15.35 -21.50
CA ARG A 186 5.50 -16.23 -20.76
C ARG A 186 6.24 -15.41 -19.72
N ARG A 187 6.15 -15.82 -18.45
CA ARG A 187 6.97 -15.24 -17.40
C ARG A 187 8.44 -15.55 -17.63
N THR A 188 9.29 -14.53 -17.64
CA THR A 188 10.74 -14.68 -17.86
C THR A 188 11.57 -14.50 -16.60
N SER A 189 11.14 -13.63 -15.69
CA SER A 189 11.81 -13.36 -14.42
C SER A 189 10.75 -13.04 -13.35
N THR A 190 11.14 -13.04 -12.08
CA THR A 190 10.27 -12.72 -10.94
C THR A 190 10.84 -11.60 -10.08
N PHE A 191 9.99 -11.06 -9.19
CA PHE A 191 10.38 -10.01 -8.27
C PHE A 191 11.52 -10.47 -7.34
N GLY A 192 12.49 -9.59 -7.15
CA GLY A 192 13.64 -9.75 -6.27
C GLY A 192 14.77 -10.62 -6.83
N ASP A 193 14.60 -11.19 -8.02
CA ASP A 193 15.61 -12.01 -8.69
C ASP A 193 16.93 -11.25 -8.80
N ARG A 194 18.03 -11.96 -8.54
CA ARG A 194 19.38 -11.43 -8.73
C ARG A 194 19.67 -11.41 -10.23
N ARG A 195 19.88 -10.22 -10.77
CA ARG A 195 20.33 -10.05 -12.15
C ARG A 195 21.85 -9.97 -12.20
N VAL A 196 22.45 -10.84 -13.01
CA VAL A 196 23.88 -10.84 -13.33
C VAL A 196 24.02 -10.40 -14.79
N PHE A 197 24.36 -9.14 -15.02
CA PHE A 197 24.57 -8.62 -16.36
C PHE A 197 25.99 -8.94 -16.80
N ARG A 198 26.13 -9.73 -17.87
CA ARG A 198 27.40 -9.94 -18.57
C ARG A 198 27.47 -8.97 -19.74
N TYR A 199 28.46 -8.08 -19.70
CA TYR A 199 28.73 -7.11 -20.77
C TYR A 199 29.43 -7.77 -21.96
N SER A 200 29.46 -7.06 -23.10
CA SER A 200 30.11 -7.54 -24.33
C SER A 200 31.63 -7.72 -24.21
N ASP A 201 32.25 -7.21 -23.15
CA ASP A 201 33.67 -7.37 -22.80
C ASP A 201 33.90 -8.34 -21.64
N ASP A 202 32.92 -9.21 -21.36
CA ASP A 202 32.89 -10.23 -20.30
C ASP A 202 32.94 -9.71 -18.86
N GLN A 203 32.94 -8.39 -18.64
CA GLN A 203 32.73 -7.84 -17.31
C GLN A 203 31.32 -8.15 -16.80
N VAL A 204 31.17 -8.15 -15.47
CA VAL A 204 29.90 -8.49 -14.83
C VAL A 204 29.48 -7.41 -13.84
N ALA A 205 28.20 -7.03 -13.87
CA ALA A 205 27.56 -6.24 -12.82
C ALA A 205 26.34 -6.98 -12.28
N THR A 206 25.96 -6.67 -11.04
CA THR A 206 24.77 -7.27 -10.43
C THR A 206 23.76 -6.22 -10.01
N SER A 207 22.49 -6.60 -10.05
CA SER A 207 21.39 -5.81 -9.49
C SER A 207 20.25 -6.73 -9.07
N ARG A 208 19.13 -6.14 -8.67
CA ARG A 208 17.91 -6.86 -8.33
C ARG A 208 16.78 -6.45 -9.25
N HIS A 209 15.92 -7.40 -9.55
CA HIS A 209 14.74 -7.16 -10.33
C HIS A 209 13.60 -6.63 -9.45
N TYR A 210 13.08 -5.44 -9.76
CA TYR A 210 12.06 -4.77 -8.95
C TYR A 210 10.61 -5.10 -9.34
N GLY A 211 10.41 -5.95 -10.35
CA GLY A 211 9.08 -6.24 -10.89
C GLY A 211 8.93 -7.68 -11.40
N LEU A 212 8.06 -7.84 -12.38
CA LEU A 212 7.74 -9.07 -13.07
C LEU A 212 7.94 -8.84 -14.57
N ASP A 213 8.76 -9.67 -15.23
CA ASP A 213 8.90 -9.61 -16.68
C ASP A 213 7.98 -10.63 -17.35
N MET A 214 7.23 -10.14 -18.33
CA MET A 214 6.28 -10.91 -19.11
C MET A 214 6.64 -10.80 -20.58
N ALA A 215 7.26 -11.85 -21.13
CA ALA A 215 7.56 -11.91 -22.55
C ALA A 215 6.28 -12.16 -23.36
N ALA A 216 6.04 -11.28 -24.32
CA ALA A 216 4.95 -11.35 -25.28
C ALA A 216 5.41 -10.72 -26.60
N PRO A 217 4.74 -11.01 -27.74
CA PRO A 217 5.08 -10.39 -29.02
C PRO A 217 5.05 -8.85 -28.93
N ARG A 218 5.97 -8.19 -29.64
CA ARG A 218 5.95 -6.73 -29.79
C ARG A 218 4.59 -6.29 -30.37
N GLY A 219 4.03 -5.21 -29.87
CA GLY A 219 2.70 -4.73 -30.23
C GLY A 219 1.55 -5.33 -29.40
N THR A 220 1.82 -6.31 -28.51
CA THR A 220 0.78 -6.85 -27.62
C THR A 220 0.22 -5.74 -26.72
N PRO A 221 -1.11 -5.55 -26.62
CA PRO A 221 -1.70 -4.53 -25.75
C PRO A 221 -1.30 -4.70 -24.28
N VAL A 222 -0.87 -3.60 -23.66
CA VAL A 222 -0.58 -3.51 -22.22
C VAL A 222 -1.74 -2.80 -21.55
N ARG A 223 -2.34 -3.43 -20.54
CA ARG A 223 -3.53 -2.93 -19.84
C ARG A 223 -3.22 -2.40 -18.45
N ALA A 224 -3.99 -1.41 -18.01
CA ALA A 224 -3.96 -0.92 -16.64
C ALA A 224 -4.38 -2.02 -15.66
N SER A 225 -3.51 -2.35 -14.71
CA SER A 225 -3.75 -3.40 -13.72
C SER A 225 -4.85 -3.03 -12.74
N ALA A 226 -5.12 -1.74 -12.57
CA ALA A 226 -6.17 -1.19 -11.71
C ALA A 226 -6.50 0.23 -12.15
N ARG A 227 -7.64 0.74 -11.70
CA ARG A 227 -8.02 2.13 -11.92
C ARG A 227 -7.00 3.07 -11.27
N GLY A 228 -6.54 4.09 -11.97
CA GLY A 228 -5.52 5.00 -11.46
C GLY A 228 -5.35 6.26 -12.31
N ARG A 229 -4.68 7.25 -11.74
CA ARG A 229 -4.26 8.44 -12.47
C ARG A 229 -2.90 8.18 -13.09
N VAL A 230 -2.75 8.41 -14.38
CA VAL A 230 -1.46 8.40 -15.06
C VAL A 230 -0.64 9.57 -14.54
N VAL A 231 0.47 9.30 -13.86
CA VAL A 231 1.37 10.33 -13.30
C VAL A 231 2.66 10.48 -14.10
N MET A 232 2.97 9.51 -14.97
CA MET A 232 4.05 9.58 -15.95
C MET A 232 3.66 8.79 -17.19
N ALA A 233 3.94 9.35 -18.37
CA ALA A 233 3.77 8.69 -19.67
C ALA A 233 4.74 9.34 -20.66
N MET A 234 5.91 8.71 -20.87
CA MET A 234 6.99 9.26 -21.69
C MET A 234 8.03 8.19 -22.06
N ASP A 235 8.86 8.50 -23.06
CA ASP A 235 10.08 7.73 -23.32
C ASP A 235 11.20 8.13 -22.36
N ARG A 236 11.97 7.13 -21.93
CA ARG A 236 13.13 7.27 -21.03
C ARG A 236 14.31 6.46 -21.54
N ILE A 237 15.53 6.84 -21.17
CA ILE A 237 16.76 6.23 -21.69
C ILE A 237 16.86 4.75 -21.30
N ILE A 238 16.68 4.42 -20.02
CA ILE A 238 16.88 3.05 -19.52
C ILE A 238 15.60 2.23 -19.59
N THR A 239 14.44 2.82 -19.29
CA THR A 239 13.18 2.08 -19.22
C THR A 239 12.37 2.14 -20.51
N GLY A 240 12.82 2.92 -21.50
CA GLY A 240 12.11 3.07 -22.77
C GLY A 240 10.74 3.72 -22.58
N GLY A 241 9.76 3.36 -23.43
CA GLY A 241 8.38 3.80 -23.26
C GLY A 241 7.86 3.39 -21.89
N SER A 242 7.48 4.37 -21.08
CA SER A 242 7.22 4.19 -19.65
C SER A 242 5.92 4.84 -19.22
N VAL A 243 5.09 4.09 -18.51
CA VAL A 243 3.83 4.56 -17.92
C VAL A 243 3.81 4.26 -16.42
N VAL A 244 3.38 5.22 -15.60
CA VAL A 244 3.20 5.07 -14.15
C VAL A 244 1.79 5.51 -13.77
N LEU A 245 1.06 4.66 -13.03
CA LEU A 245 -0.27 4.96 -12.51
C LEU A 245 -0.23 5.06 -10.99
N GLU A 246 -0.80 6.12 -10.42
CA GLU A 246 -1.11 6.21 -8.98
C GLU A 246 -2.52 5.67 -8.73
N HIS A 247 -2.68 4.74 -7.79
CA HIS A 247 -3.96 4.09 -7.47
C HIS A 247 -4.56 4.54 -6.14
N GLN A 248 -3.69 4.69 -5.14
CA GLN A 248 -3.97 5.04 -3.76
C GLN A 248 -2.82 5.93 -3.25
N PRO A 249 -2.88 6.57 -2.06
CA PRO A 249 -1.84 7.48 -1.64
C PRO A 249 -0.48 6.76 -1.55
N GLY A 250 0.45 7.12 -2.44
CA GLY A 250 1.77 6.50 -2.49
C GLY A 250 1.82 5.07 -3.04
N ILE A 251 0.76 4.57 -3.69
CA ILE A 251 0.74 3.25 -4.35
C ILE A 251 0.75 3.45 -5.86
N TYR A 252 1.79 2.92 -6.51
CA TYR A 252 2.00 3.06 -7.94
C TYR A 252 2.14 1.71 -8.63
N SER A 253 1.59 1.57 -9.83
CA SER A 253 2.00 0.54 -10.78
C SER A 253 2.79 1.15 -11.93
N ILE A 254 3.74 0.39 -12.46
CA ILE A 254 4.71 0.87 -13.45
C ILE A 254 4.84 -0.13 -14.59
N TYR A 255 4.95 0.39 -15.81
CA TYR A 255 4.99 -0.34 -17.07
C TYR A 255 6.15 0.20 -17.90
N TYR A 256 7.15 -0.64 -18.21
CA TYR A 256 8.33 -0.24 -18.99
C TYR A 256 8.47 -1.00 -20.30
N HIS A 257 9.46 -0.57 -21.08
CA HIS A 257 9.88 -1.15 -22.35
C HIS A 257 8.79 -1.13 -23.42
N LEU A 258 7.83 -0.19 -23.30
CA LEU A 258 6.71 -0.07 -24.22
C LEU A 258 7.18 0.44 -25.59
N ASP A 259 6.62 -0.12 -26.65
CA ASP A 259 6.88 0.34 -28.02
C ASP A 259 6.06 1.58 -28.40
N GLN A 260 4.86 1.65 -27.83
CA GLN A 260 3.91 2.73 -28.00
C GLN A 260 3.29 3.03 -26.63
N VAL A 261 3.14 4.32 -26.34
CA VAL A 261 2.46 4.83 -25.14
C VAL A 261 1.17 5.51 -25.61
N ASP A 262 0.02 4.97 -25.19
CA ASP A 262 -1.31 5.39 -25.69
C ASP A 262 -2.03 6.37 -24.75
N VAL A 263 -1.39 6.73 -23.64
CA VAL A 263 -1.94 7.59 -22.59
C VAL A 263 -1.06 8.80 -22.35
N THR A 264 -1.58 9.78 -21.61
CA THR A 264 -0.86 11.01 -21.26
C THR A 264 -0.94 11.24 -19.76
N ALA A 265 0.12 11.80 -19.17
CA ALA A 265 0.11 12.19 -17.77
C ALA A 265 -1.08 13.11 -17.45
N GLY A 266 -1.71 12.89 -16.30
CA GLY A 266 -2.89 13.60 -15.81
C GLY A 266 -4.22 12.89 -16.08
N THR A 267 -4.29 11.96 -17.05
CA THR A 267 -5.54 11.24 -17.35
C THR A 267 -5.86 10.16 -16.31
N MET A 268 -7.14 9.79 -16.22
CA MET A 268 -7.56 8.59 -15.50
C MET A 268 -7.59 7.42 -16.47
N ALA A 269 -7.09 6.27 -16.03
CA ALA A 269 -7.27 4.99 -16.70
C ALA A 269 -8.11 4.09 -15.79
N GLU A 270 -9.11 3.43 -16.37
CA GLU A 270 -9.88 2.38 -15.71
C GLU A 270 -9.13 1.04 -15.75
N GLN A 271 -9.47 0.11 -14.86
CA GLN A 271 -8.86 -1.22 -14.88
C GLN A 271 -9.17 -1.92 -16.22
N GLY A 272 -8.12 -2.37 -16.92
CA GLY A 272 -8.24 -3.02 -18.23
C GLY A 272 -8.06 -2.08 -19.44
N ASP A 273 -8.05 -0.75 -19.23
CA ASP A 273 -7.78 0.21 -20.29
C ASP A 273 -6.38 0.00 -20.87
N GLN A 274 -6.23 0.18 -22.18
CA GLN A 274 -4.93 0.07 -22.84
C GLN A 274 -4.07 1.29 -22.50
N LEU A 275 -2.85 1.03 -22.05
CA LEU A 275 -1.83 2.03 -21.71
C LEU A 275 -0.80 2.22 -22.84
N GLY A 276 -0.66 1.22 -23.69
CA GLY A 276 0.39 1.12 -24.69
C GLY A 276 0.52 -0.30 -25.22
N THR A 277 1.66 -0.59 -25.83
CA THR A 277 1.96 -1.94 -26.34
C THR A 277 3.34 -2.42 -25.95
N VAL A 278 3.49 -3.73 -25.76
CA VAL A 278 4.77 -4.40 -25.48
C VAL A 278 5.81 -4.03 -26.53
N GLY A 279 7.00 -3.66 -26.08
CA GLY A 279 8.14 -3.32 -26.93
C GLY A 279 9.44 -3.93 -26.41
N ALA A 280 10.54 -3.36 -26.90
CA ALA A 280 11.90 -3.68 -26.49
C ALA A 280 12.76 -2.41 -26.41
N THR A 281 12.15 -1.30 -26.00
CA THR A 281 12.81 0.02 -25.91
C THR A 281 13.61 0.15 -24.62
N GLY A 282 14.69 0.94 -24.63
CA GLY A 282 15.58 1.11 -23.48
C GLY A 282 16.48 -0.10 -23.26
N LEU A 283 16.78 -0.42 -21.99
CA LEU A 283 17.62 -1.55 -21.59
C LEU A 283 16.81 -2.86 -21.61
N ALA A 284 16.50 -3.36 -22.80
CA ALA A 284 15.77 -4.61 -23.01
C ALA A 284 16.52 -5.53 -24.00
N THR A 285 16.63 -6.83 -23.69
CA THR A 285 17.27 -7.83 -24.57
C THR A 285 16.33 -8.45 -25.60
N GLY A 286 15.03 -8.17 -25.49
CA GLY A 286 13.98 -8.62 -26.41
C GLY A 286 12.60 -8.13 -25.96
N PRO A 287 11.54 -8.41 -26.75
CA PRO A 287 10.19 -7.95 -26.42
C PRO A 287 9.64 -8.52 -25.11
N HIS A 288 9.34 -7.66 -24.16
CA HIS A 288 8.69 -8.00 -22.89
C HIS A 288 8.10 -6.76 -22.22
N LEU A 289 7.15 -6.98 -21.30
CA LEU A 289 6.71 -5.97 -20.35
C LEU A 289 7.41 -6.19 -19.01
N HIS A 290 8.09 -5.17 -18.49
CA HIS A 290 8.44 -5.09 -17.06
C HIS A 290 7.28 -4.41 -16.34
N TRP A 291 6.67 -5.11 -15.39
CA TRP A 291 5.56 -4.63 -14.56
C TRP A 291 5.95 -4.61 -13.09
N GLU A 292 5.72 -3.49 -12.43
CA GLU A 292 6.21 -3.25 -11.08
C GLU A 292 5.17 -2.52 -10.23
N VAL A 293 5.19 -2.77 -8.91
CA VAL A 293 4.36 -2.06 -7.95
C VAL A 293 5.23 -1.48 -6.84
N ARG A 294 4.94 -0.23 -6.47
CA ARG A 294 5.66 0.54 -5.45
C ARG A 294 4.70 1.03 -4.38
N ILE A 295 5.14 0.97 -3.12
CA ILE A 295 4.48 1.60 -1.97
C ILE A 295 5.47 2.54 -1.30
N GLY A 296 5.20 3.84 -1.35
CA GLY A 296 6.09 4.87 -0.79
C GLY A 296 7.52 4.76 -1.33
N GLY A 297 7.67 4.57 -2.64
CA GLY A 297 8.96 4.36 -3.31
C GLY A 297 9.58 2.96 -3.20
N VAL A 298 9.10 2.11 -2.30
CA VAL A 298 9.63 0.76 -2.08
C VAL A 298 8.98 -0.23 -3.05
N ALA A 299 9.79 -0.99 -3.79
CA ALA A 299 9.29 -2.05 -4.67
C ALA A 299 8.78 -3.24 -3.85
N VAL A 300 7.62 -3.75 -4.24
CA VAL A 300 7.01 -4.94 -3.63
C VAL A 300 6.62 -5.92 -4.72
N ASP A 301 6.44 -7.19 -4.36
CA ASP A 301 6.03 -8.23 -5.28
C ASP A 301 4.64 -7.89 -5.86
N PRO A 302 4.56 -7.58 -7.17
CA PRO A 302 3.32 -7.11 -7.78
C PRO A 302 2.24 -8.21 -7.82
N GLU A 303 2.63 -9.48 -7.76
CA GLU A 303 1.69 -10.61 -7.76
C GLU A 303 0.84 -10.70 -6.48
N LEU A 304 1.26 -10.04 -5.40
CA LEU A 304 0.46 -9.97 -4.16
C LEU A 304 -0.91 -9.36 -4.44
N PHE A 305 -0.97 -8.33 -5.29
CA PHE A 305 -2.19 -7.58 -5.56
C PHE A 305 -3.17 -8.30 -6.48
N LEU A 306 -2.77 -9.39 -7.13
CA LEU A 306 -3.67 -10.23 -7.91
C LEU A 306 -4.68 -10.98 -7.03
N ARG A 307 -4.32 -11.22 -5.77
CA ARG A 307 -5.13 -11.99 -4.81
C ARG A 307 -5.59 -11.15 -3.62
N VAL A 308 -4.80 -10.16 -3.23
CA VAL A 308 -5.08 -9.28 -2.09
C VAL A 308 -5.52 -7.92 -2.62
N PRO A 309 -6.73 -7.44 -2.28
CA PRO A 309 -7.18 -6.12 -2.71
C PRO A 309 -6.29 -5.01 -2.14
N LEU A 310 -6.19 -3.88 -2.85
CA LEU A 310 -5.48 -2.70 -2.35
C LEU A 310 -6.02 -2.26 -0.99
N VAL A 311 -7.32 -2.39 -0.80
CA VAL A 311 -7.99 -2.22 0.49
C VAL A 311 -8.46 -3.60 0.96
N ASP A 312 -7.59 -4.31 1.68
CA ASP A 312 -7.95 -5.56 2.37
C ASP A 312 -8.28 -5.32 3.84
N MET A 313 -9.47 -5.77 4.23
CA MET A 313 -10.05 -5.63 5.58
C MET A 313 -10.22 -6.97 6.28
N SER A 314 -9.97 -8.09 5.58
CA SER A 314 -10.08 -9.44 6.12
C SER A 314 -8.69 -9.96 6.51
N GLY A 315 -8.46 -10.24 7.79
CA GLY A 315 -7.38 -11.18 8.15
C GLY A 315 -6.12 -10.62 8.80
N ILE A 316 -6.09 -9.39 9.30
CA ILE A 316 -5.01 -9.02 10.23
C ILE A 316 -5.32 -9.60 11.62
N ALA A 317 -4.74 -10.77 11.90
CA ALA A 317 -4.61 -11.32 13.25
C ALA A 317 -3.49 -10.56 13.97
N GLY A 318 -3.79 -9.95 15.13
CA GLY A 318 -2.80 -9.16 15.88
C GLY A 318 -3.35 -7.85 16.47
N ALA A 319 -4.48 -7.93 17.19
CA ALA A 319 -5.00 -6.77 17.92
C ALA A 319 -3.94 -6.21 18.87
N LEU A 320 -3.81 -4.88 18.90
CA LEU A 320 -2.87 -4.15 19.73
C LEU A 320 -3.56 -3.49 20.92
N SER A 321 -2.83 -3.36 22.03
CA SER A 321 -3.23 -2.60 23.21
C SER A 321 -2.44 -1.29 23.28
N VAL A 322 -3.03 -0.27 23.89
CA VAL A 322 -2.40 1.04 24.08
C VAL A 322 -1.13 0.90 24.93
N VAL A 323 -0.05 1.57 24.55
CA VAL A 323 1.17 1.68 25.38
C VAL A 323 0.97 2.83 26.37
N PRO A 324 1.34 2.67 27.66
CA PRO A 324 1.15 3.69 28.70
C PRO A 324 1.81 5.04 28.42
#